data_AF-A0A9E5NEH1-F1
#
_entry.id   AF-A0A9E5NEH1-F1
#
_cell.length_a   1.000
_cell.length_b   1.000
_cell.length_c   1.000
_cell.angle_alpha   90.00
_cell.angle_beta   90.00
_cell.angle_gamma   90.00
#
_symmetry.space_group_name_H-M   'P 1'
#
loop_
_entity.id
_entity.type
_entity.pdbx_description
1 polymer ?
#
loop_
_entity_poly.entity_id
_entity_poly.type
_entity_poly.pdbx_seq_one_letter_code
_entity_poly.pdbx_strand_id
1 'polypeptide(L)' 'DEAITEYQEAIRINPSYVMAHLELGVTYYKQGKLDEAIAEWEAVTQIDP' A
#
# COMPACT_ATOMS: atom_id res chain seq x y z
N ASP A 1 7.07 -7.48 -9.33
CA ASP A 1 7.56 -7.65 -7.96
C ASP A 1 6.62 -8.56 -7.21
N GLU A 2 7.09 -9.73 -6.76
CA GLU A 2 6.29 -10.64 -5.94
C GLU A 2 5.74 -9.94 -4.68
N ALA A 3 6.50 -9.00 -4.10
CA ALA A 3 6.07 -8.20 -2.95
C ALA A 3 4.78 -7.39 -3.20
N ILE A 4 4.60 -6.81 -4.39
CA ILE A 4 3.39 -6.05 -4.73
C ILE A 4 2.16 -6.96 -4.68
N THR A 5 2.27 -8.15 -5.27
CA THR A 5 1.17 -9.12 -5.30
C THR A 5 0.78 -9.57 -3.89
N GLU A 6 1.77 -9.85 -3.04
CA GLU A 6 1.54 -10.26 -1.65
C GLU A 6 0.85 -9.13 -0.84
N TYR A 7 1.29 -7.88 -0.99
CA TYR A 7 0.65 -6.76 -0.29
C TYR A 7 -0.76 -6.49 -0.80
N GLN A 8 -1.00 -6.57 -2.11
CA GLN A 8 -2.34 -6.43 -2.69
C GLN A 8 -3.28 -7.54 -2.19
N GLU A 9 -2.81 -8.78 -2.07
CA GLU A 9 -3.60 -9.87 -1.50
C GLU A 9 -3.87 -9.65 -0.01
N ALA A 10 -2.88 -9.18 0.75
CA ALA A 10 -3.05 -8.84 2.15
C ALA A 10 -4.10 -7.72 2.36
N ILE A 11 -4.10 -6.70 1.49
CA ILE A 11 -5.11 -5.63 1.45
C ILE A 11 -6.47 -6.18 1.04
N ARG A 12 -6.53 -7.11 0.06
CA ARG A 12 -7.79 -7.77 -0.35
C ARG A 12 -8.43 -8.56 0.79
N ILE A 13 -7.61 -9.22 1.61
CA ILE A 13 -8.05 -10.00 2.77
C ILE A 13 -8.42 -9.08 3.94
N ASN A 14 -7.61 -8.06 4.20
CA ASN A 14 -7.84 -7.06 5.24
C ASN A 14 -7.57 -5.65 4.71
N PRO A 15 -8.61 -4.92 4.26
CA PRO A 15 -8.46 -3.56 3.74
C PRO A 15 -8.01 -2.53 4.76
N SER A 16 -7.97 -2.87 6.05
CA SER A 16 -7.46 -2.00 7.12
C SER A 16 -6.05 -2.38 7.57
N TYR A 17 -5.35 -3.23 6.81
CA TYR A 17 -4.01 -3.65 7.18
C TYR A 17 -2.95 -2.59 6.84
N VAL A 18 -2.76 -1.67 7.78
CA VAL A 18 -1.86 -0.50 7.66
C VAL A 18 -0.48 -0.84 7.10
N MET A 19 0.16 -1.91 7.59
CA MET A 19 1.51 -2.28 7.14
C MET A 19 1.55 -2.68 5.66
N ALA A 20 0.50 -3.35 5.13
CA ALA A 20 0.46 -3.70 3.73
C ALA A 20 0.34 -2.47 2.83
N HIS A 21 -0.49 -1.49 3.21
CA HIS A 21 -0.58 -0.21 2.51
C HIS A 21 0.75 0.58 2.55
N LEU A 22 1.42 0.65 3.71
CA LEU A 22 2.70 1.34 3.82
C LEU A 22 3.78 0.73 2.93
N GLU A 23 3.95 -0.59 2.97
CA GLU A 23 4.97 -1.29 2.18
C GLU A 23 4.66 -1.28 0.68
N LEU A 24 3.39 -1.35 0.30
CA LEU A 24 2.96 -1.21 -1.08
C LEU A 24 3.25 0.20 -1.61
N GLY A 25 2.96 1.24 -0.83
CA GLY A 25 3.29 2.62 -1.17
C GLY A 25 4.80 2.87 -1.31
N VAL A 26 5.61 2.33 -0.39
CA VAL A 26 7.09 2.39 -0.49
C VAL A 26 7.59 1.67 -1.76
N THR A 27 6.98 0.54 -2.10
CA THR A 27 7.36 -0.22 -3.31
C THR A 27 7.02 0.56 -4.57
N TYR A 28 5.85 1.18 -4.67
CA TYR A 28 5.48 2.06 -5.78
C TYR A 28 6.38 3.29 -5.88
N TYR A 29 6.71 3.91 -4.75
CA TYR A 29 7.64 5.04 -4.70
C TYR A 29 9.02 4.67 -5.28
N LYS A 30 9.57 3.51 -4.90
CA LYS A 30 10.85 3.01 -5.42
C LYS A 30 10.81 2.74 -6.94
N GLN A 31 9.65 2.45 -7.49
CA GLN A 31 9.43 2.27 -8.94
C GLN A 31 9.17 3.59 -9.68
N GLY A 32 9.13 4.74 -8.99
CA GLY A 32 8.78 6.04 -9.57
C GLY A 32 7.27 6.22 -9.81
N LYS A 33 6.44 5.32 -9.29
CA LYS A 33 4.98 5.33 -9.37
C LYS A 33 4.41 6.15 -8.22
N LEU A 34 4.53 7.47 -8.34
CA LEU A 34 4.23 8.38 -7.25
C LEU A 34 2.73 8.46 -6.92
N ASP A 35 1.87 8.41 -7.94
CA ASP A 35 0.42 8.49 -7.75
C ASP A 35 -0.10 7.26 -6.99
N GLU A 36 0.36 6.06 -7.36
CA GLU A 36 0.01 4.84 -6.65
C GLU A 36 0.59 4.83 -5.22
N ALA A 37 1.80 5.35 -5.01
CA ALA A 37 2.38 5.47 -3.67
C ALA A 37 1.55 6.37 -2.75
N ILE A 38 1.12 7.53 -3.26
CA ILE A 38 0.29 8.49 -2.52
C ILE A 38 -1.05 7.85 -2.16
N ALA A 39 -1.71 7.18 -3.10
CA ALA A 39 -3.00 6.53 -2.86
C ALA A 39 -2.93 5.52 -1.70
N GLU A 40 -1.86 4.71 -1.64
CA GLU A 40 -1.69 3.74 -0.56
C GLU A 40 -1.43 4.41 0.80
N TRP A 41 -0.67 5.52 0.84
CA TRP A 41 -0.43 6.24 2.08
C TRP A 41 -1.65 7.05 2.55
N GLU A 42 -2.47 7.57 1.62
CA GLU A 42 -3.75 8.19 1.93
C GLU A 42 -4.74 7.17 2.50
N ALA A 43 -4.72 5.92 2.04
CA ALA A 43 -5.53 4.86 2.64
C ALA A 43 -5.17 4.65 4.13
N VAL A 44 -3.89 4.74 4.49
CA VAL A 44 -3.44 4.60 5.89
C VAL A 44 -4.03 5.68 6.79
N THR A 45 -4.05 6.95 6.35
CA THR A 45 -4.61 8.06 7.14
C THR A 45 -6.13 7.97 7.30
N GLN A 46 -6.81 7.26 6.40
CA GLN A 46 -8.25 6.98 6.53
C GLN A 46 -8.54 5.80 7.46
N ILE A 47 -7.62 4.84 7.57
CA ILE A 47 -7.75 3.67 8.44
C ILE A 47 -7.48 4.03 9.90
N ASP A 48 -6.43 4.81 10.16
CA ASP A 48 -6.02 5.27 11.49
C ASP A 48 -5.82 6.79 11.48
N PRO A 49 -6.89 7.58 11.71
CA PRO A 49 -6.88 9.03 11.61
C PRO A 49 -6.14 9.75 12.75
#